data_AF-A0A523WKU1-F1
#
_entry.id   AF-A0A523WKU1-F1
#
_cell.length_a   1.000
_cell.length_b   1.000
_cell.length_c   1.000
_cell.angle_alpha   90.00
_cell.angle_beta   90.00
_cell.angle_gamma   90.00
#
_symmetry.space_group_name_H-M   'P 1'
#
loop_
_entity.id
_entity.type
_entity.pdbx_description
1 polymer ?
#
loop_
_entity_poly.entity_id
_entity_poly.type
_entity_poly.pdbx_seq_one_letter_code
_entity_poly.pdbx_strand_id
1 'polypeptide(L)'
;MQDIDFAKVGNGKPKEVEIIEGALIIKVIDSKTILDTYLPKAEVIRNQAFAIKIIDAQTREEASKTGVMIKNGVKDVNLAVQNAIKEAKQYVTETVSIGKKIVVVLEQGKSYLASELLKDKQRQDLERAKQEKAIKIADEARQKTLEAEAKRLNIKPPEPIAEPILPKKTKDETQTRTDAGVSFAKGKWTYELLDITQVPREYLLPKENGPLINQKIKQGLRDQVDKTGKVLKVGIPGIRIYFREEIAFR
;
A
#
# COMPACT_ATOMS: atom_id res chain seq x y z
N MET A 1 62.33 -11.19 -5.89
CA MET A 1 60.86 -11.16 -5.98
C MET A 1 60.49 -9.93 -6.79
N GLN A 2 59.75 -10.07 -7.89
CA GLN A 2 59.18 -8.92 -8.58
C GLN A 2 57.92 -8.49 -7.82
N ASP A 3 57.91 -7.26 -7.33
CA ASP A 3 56.72 -6.65 -6.73
C ASP A 3 55.62 -6.52 -7.79
N ILE A 4 54.55 -7.26 -7.63
CA ILE A 4 53.36 -7.15 -8.48
C ILE A 4 52.56 -5.95 -7.98
N ASP A 5 52.55 -4.87 -8.77
CA ASP A 5 51.79 -3.66 -8.48
C ASP A 5 50.28 -3.88 -8.78
N PHE A 6 49.48 -3.97 -7.72
CA PHE A 6 48.04 -4.24 -7.79
C PHE A 6 47.22 -3.04 -8.29
N ALA A 7 47.78 -1.82 -8.30
CA ALA A 7 47.05 -0.62 -8.70
C ALA A 7 46.79 -0.55 -10.22
N LYS A 8 47.54 -1.30 -11.03
CA LYS A 8 47.49 -1.20 -12.50
C LYS A 8 46.44 -2.10 -13.18
N VAL A 9 45.80 -3.01 -12.47
CA VAL A 9 44.88 -4.01 -13.06
C VAL A 9 43.40 -3.54 -13.08
N GLY A 10 43.08 -2.40 -12.47
CA GLY A 10 41.71 -1.92 -12.28
C GLY A 10 41.13 -0.98 -13.35
N ASN A 11 41.90 -0.53 -14.35
CA ASN A 11 41.44 0.53 -15.27
C ASN A 11 40.91 0.03 -16.62
N GLY A 12 40.19 -1.09 -16.63
CA GLY A 12 39.39 -1.49 -17.79
C GLY A 12 38.23 -0.52 -17.94
N LYS A 13 38.33 0.46 -18.85
CA LYS A 13 37.21 1.35 -19.19
C LYS A 13 36.00 0.48 -19.61
N PRO A 14 34.78 0.76 -19.12
CA PRO A 14 33.59 0.07 -19.61
C PRO A 14 33.49 0.28 -21.12
N LYS A 15 33.52 -0.83 -21.88
CA LYS A 15 33.32 -0.83 -23.34
C LYS A 15 31.88 -0.40 -23.62
N GLU A 16 31.75 0.49 -24.58
CA GLU A 16 30.54 1.14 -25.09
C GLU A 16 29.23 0.35 -24.95
N VAL A 17 28.18 1.07 -24.52
CA VAL A 17 26.79 0.65 -24.52
C VAL A 17 26.31 0.60 -25.98
N GLU A 18 26.25 -0.60 -26.55
CA GLU A 18 25.57 -0.82 -27.84
C GLU A 18 24.09 -1.11 -27.57
N ILE A 19 23.22 -0.29 -28.15
CA ILE A 19 21.78 -0.55 -28.20
C ILE A 19 21.54 -1.44 -29.41
N ILE A 20 21.28 -2.74 -29.19
CA ILE A 20 20.87 -3.67 -30.24
C ILE A 20 19.37 -3.92 -30.06
N GLU A 21 18.57 -3.53 -31.05
CA GLU A 21 17.18 -3.95 -31.25
C GLU A 21 16.24 -3.87 -30.03
N GLY A 22 16.14 -2.71 -29.38
CA GLY A 22 15.10 -2.47 -28.36
C GLY A 22 15.25 -3.23 -27.04
N ALA A 23 16.29 -4.08 -26.91
CA ALA A 23 16.73 -4.63 -25.64
C ALA A 23 17.91 -3.77 -25.14
N LEU A 24 17.73 -3.09 -24.00
CA LEU A 24 18.85 -2.50 -23.29
C LEU A 24 19.69 -3.64 -22.72
N ILE A 25 20.61 -4.18 -23.53
CA ILE A 25 21.67 -5.05 -23.05
C ILE A 25 22.63 -4.14 -22.29
N ILE A 26 22.33 -3.90 -21.01
CA ILE A 26 23.37 -3.49 -20.08
C ILE A 26 24.40 -4.60 -20.20
N LYS A 27 25.55 -4.32 -20.84
CA LYS A 27 26.73 -5.18 -20.74
C LYS A 27 27.09 -5.16 -19.26
N VAL A 28 26.42 -6.01 -18.48
CA VAL A 28 26.90 -6.46 -17.19
C VAL A 28 28.25 -7.02 -17.55
N ILE A 29 29.31 -6.25 -17.27
CA ILE A 29 30.68 -6.68 -17.51
C ILE A 29 30.73 -8.08 -16.92
N ASP A 30 31.02 -9.07 -17.76
CA ASP A 30 30.88 -10.47 -17.38
C ASP A 30 31.62 -10.65 -16.06
N SER A 31 30.87 -10.78 -14.98
CA SER A 31 31.42 -10.79 -13.62
C SER A 31 32.43 -11.91 -13.48
N LYS A 32 32.30 -12.95 -14.32
CA LYS A 32 33.26 -14.02 -14.48
C LYS A 32 34.62 -13.51 -14.97
N THR A 33 34.66 -12.69 -16.02
CA THR A 33 35.91 -12.12 -16.56
C THR A 33 36.67 -11.26 -15.52
N ILE A 34 35.94 -10.49 -14.70
CA ILE A 34 36.55 -9.70 -13.60
C ILE A 34 37.08 -10.64 -12.51
N LEU A 35 36.31 -11.66 -12.10
CA LEU A 35 36.73 -12.58 -11.05
C LEU A 35 37.89 -13.49 -11.49
N ASP A 36 37.92 -13.87 -12.77
CA ASP A 36 38.99 -14.68 -13.38
C ASP A 36 40.35 -13.95 -13.34
N THR A 37 40.36 -12.60 -13.26
CA THR A 37 41.61 -11.84 -13.09
C THR A 37 42.15 -11.85 -11.66
N TYR A 38 41.30 -12.10 -10.65
CA TYR A 38 41.70 -12.16 -9.24
C TYR A 38 42.00 -13.59 -8.77
N LEU A 39 41.46 -14.61 -9.44
CA LEU A 39 41.63 -16.01 -9.05
C LEU A 39 43.11 -16.44 -8.98
N PRO A 40 43.97 -16.18 -10.00
CA PRO A 40 45.39 -16.57 -9.93
C PRO A 40 46.14 -15.84 -8.80
N LYS A 41 45.80 -14.57 -8.55
CA LYS A 41 46.41 -13.78 -7.47
C LYS A 41 46.05 -14.33 -6.09
N ALA A 42 44.78 -14.70 -5.91
CA ALA A 42 44.31 -15.34 -4.68
C ALA A 42 45.00 -16.68 -4.45
N GLU A 43 45.21 -17.49 -5.50
CA GLU A 43 45.92 -18.76 -5.40
C GLU A 43 47.39 -18.58 -4.99
N VAL A 44 48.08 -17.57 -5.53
CA VAL A 44 49.46 -17.25 -5.14
C VAL A 44 49.54 -16.88 -3.65
N ILE A 45 48.69 -15.96 -3.18
CA ILE A 45 48.68 -15.53 -1.77
C ILE A 45 48.30 -16.71 -0.85
N ARG A 46 47.35 -17.55 -1.27
CA ARG A 46 46.95 -18.76 -0.54
C ARG A 46 48.12 -19.73 -0.41
N ASN A 47 48.83 -20.00 -1.50
CA ASN A 47 49.95 -20.93 -1.50
C ASN A 47 51.13 -20.38 -0.66
N GLN A 48 51.37 -19.07 -0.68
CA GLN A 48 52.33 -18.40 0.22
C GLN A 48 51.94 -18.58 1.68
N ALA A 49 50.66 -18.35 2.01
CA ALA A 49 50.17 -18.54 3.38
C ALA A 49 50.34 -19.97 3.88
N PHE A 50 50.09 -20.98 3.02
CA PHE A 50 50.29 -22.39 3.38
C PHE A 50 51.76 -22.81 3.50
N ALA A 51 52.68 -22.12 2.85
CA ALA A 51 54.11 -22.40 2.93
C ALA A 51 54.74 -21.91 4.24
N ILE A 52 54.12 -20.94 4.94
CA ILE A 52 54.68 -20.32 6.13
C ILE A 52 54.49 -21.23 7.36
N LYS A 53 55.62 -21.58 8.02
CA LYS A 53 55.64 -22.22 9.34
C LYS A 53 56.21 -21.22 10.34
N ILE A 54 55.43 -20.87 11.36
CA ILE A 54 55.84 -19.88 12.37
C ILE A 54 56.69 -20.59 13.44
N ILE A 55 57.99 -20.30 13.46
CA ILE A 55 58.95 -20.94 14.37
C ILE A 55 59.73 -19.87 15.16
N ASP A 56 59.92 -18.70 14.59
CA ASP A 56 60.73 -17.60 15.13
C ASP A 56 60.10 -16.22 14.87
N ALA A 57 60.82 -15.15 15.20
CA ALA A 57 60.35 -13.78 15.00
C ALA A 57 60.25 -13.40 13.51
N GLN A 58 61.14 -13.92 12.65
CA GLN A 58 61.18 -13.59 11.23
C GLN A 58 59.98 -14.20 10.50
N THR A 59 59.73 -15.50 10.71
CA THR A 59 58.57 -16.22 10.15
C THR A 59 57.23 -15.65 10.64
N ARG A 60 57.19 -15.06 11.84
CA ARG A 60 56.03 -14.29 12.33
C ARG A 60 55.80 -12.98 11.58
N GLU A 61 56.88 -12.25 11.27
CA GLU A 61 56.79 -11.03 10.46
C GLU A 61 56.29 -11.34 9.04
N GLU A 62 56.81 -12.41 8.43
CA GLU A 62 56.33 -12.91 7.13
C GLU A 62 54.85 -13.30 7.18
N ALA A 63 54.42 -14.06 8.20
CA ALA A 63 53.02 -14.40 8.41
C ALA A 63 52.13 -13.14 8.53
N SER A 64 52.60 -12.11 9.26
CA SER A 64 51.88 -10.84 9.40
C SER A 64 51.77 -10.11 8.06
N LYS A 65 52.84 -10.06 7.26
CA LYS A 65 52.82 -9.46 5.91
C LYS A 65 51.85 -10.19 5.00
N THR A 66 51.87 -11.52 4.97
CA THR A 66 50.93 -12.33 4.19
C THR A 66 49.49 -12.12 4.67
N GLY A 67 49.26 -12.00 5.98
CA GLY A 67 47.95 -11.66 6.54
C GLY A 67 47.41 -10.32 6.04
N VAL A 68 48.27 -9.29 5.94
CA VAL A 68 47.90 -7.99 5.36
C VAL A 68 47.59 -8.13 3.86
N MET A 69 48.38 -8.90 3.11
CA MET A 69 48.12 -9.17 1.69
C MET A 69 46.77 -9.85 1.46
N ILE A 70 46.42 -10.86 2.27
CA ILE A 70 45.11 -11.53 2.22
C ILE A 70 43.99 -10.52 2.47
N LYS A 71 44.10 -9.72 3.54
CA LYS A 71 43.09 -8.71 3.89
C LYS A 71 42.87 -7.70 2.76
N ASN A 72 43.95 -7.19 2.17
CA ASN A 72 43.87 -6.24 1.06
C ASN A 72 43.28 -6.92 -0.19
N GLY A 73 43.70 -8.14 -0.53
CA GLY A 73 43.14 -8.90 -1.66
C GLY A 73 41.62 -9.12 -1.53
N VAL A 74 41.12 -9.45 -0.35
CA VAL A 74 39.66 -9.57 -0.08
C VAL A 74 38.96 -8.23 -0.29
N LYS A 75 39.55 -7.13 0.18
CA LYS A 75 38.99 -5.79 -0.01
C LYS A 75 38.92 -5.42 -1.49
N ASP A 76 39.96 -5.71 -2.26
CA ASP A 76 40.04 -5.38 -3.68
C ASP A 76 39.02 -6.18 -4.51
N VAL A 77 38.86 -7.48 -4.24
CA VAL A 77 37.83 -8.31 -4.89
C VAL A 77 36.43 -7.77 -4.58
N ASN A 78 36.15 -7.44 -3.32
CA ASN A 78 34.85 -6.88 -2.93
C ASN A 78 34.57 -5.55 -3.63
N LEU A 79 35.57 -4.67 -3.73
CA LEU A 79 35.45 -3.40 -4.42
C LEU A 79 35.22 -3.60 -5.93
N ALA A 80 35.92 -4.55 -6.55
CA ALA A 80 35.74 -4.90 -7.96
C ALA A 80 34.33 -5.43 -8.24
N VAL A 81 33.82 -6.32 -7.39
CA VAL A 81 32.43 -6.82 -7.48
C VAL A 81 31.42 -5.68 -7.29
N GLN A 82 31.62 -4.81 -6.29
CA GLN A 82 30.75 -3.66 -6.06
C GLN A 82 30.72 -2.69 -7.24
N ASN A 83 31.87 -2.41 -7.83
CA ASN A 83 31.98 -1.55 -9.02
C ASN A 83 31.30 -2.19 -10.23
N ALA A 84 31.49 -3.50 -10.44
CA ALA A 84 30.87 -4.24 -11.55
C ALA A 84 29.34 -4.21 -11.51
N ILE A 85 28.75 -4.23 -10.31
CA ILE A 85 27.28 -4.21 -10.14
C ILE A 85 26.69 -2.81 -9.90
N LYS A 86 27.53 -1.76 -9.79
CA LYS A 86 27.08 -0.42 -9.39
C LYS A 86 26.07 0.16 -10.38
N GLU A 87 26.40 0.13 -11.67
CA GLU A 87 25.54 0.66 -12.74
C GLU A 87 24.24 -0.14 -12.85
N ALA A 88 24.31 -1.47 -12.78
CA ALA A 88 23.12 -2.33 -12.79
C ALA A 88 22.20 -2.05 -11.58
N LYS A 89 22.76 -1.90 -10.37
CA LYS A 89 21.99 -1.54 -9.17
C LYS A 89 21.36 -0.16 -9.29
N GLN A 90 22.09 0.81 -9.84
CA GLN A 90 21.58 2.15 -10.08
C GLN A 90 20.40 2.09 -11.07
N TYR A 91 20.56 1.41 -12.20
CA TYR A 91 19.50 1.22 -13.19
C TYR A 91 18.24 0.55 -12.61
N VAL A 92 18.39 -0.53 -11.84
CA VAL A 92 17.27 -1.18 -11.14
C VAL A 92 16.58 -0.19 -10.20
N THR A 93 17.36 0.59 -9.44
CA THR A 93 16.81 1.59 -8.50
C THR A 93 16.03 2.68 -9.23
N GLU A 94 16.56 3.20 -10.34
CA GLU A 94 15.91 4.20 -11.18
C GLU A 94 14.63 3.65 -11.82
N THR A 95 14.67 2.43 -12.37
CA THR A 95 13.51 1.75 -12.96
C THR A 95 12.40 1.52 -11.93
N VAL A 96 12.75 1.02 -10.73
CA VAL A 96 11.80 0.86 -9.62
C VAL A 96 11.23 2.20 -9.18
N SER A 97 12.05 3.27 -9.16
CA SER A 97 11.60 4.63 -8.82
C SER A 97 10.58 5.14 -9.84
N ILE A 98 10.82 4.95 -11.15
CA ILE A 98 9.87 5.28 -12.21
C ILE A 98 8.58 4.48 -12.04
N GLY A 99 8.68 3.16 -11.85
CA GLY A 99 7.51 2.31 -11.59
C GLY A 99 6.68 2.79 -10.40
N LYS A 100 7.31 3.18 -9.29
CA LYS A 100 6.64 3.75 -8.12
C LYS A 100 5.91 5.06 -8.45
N LYS A 101 6.52 5.96 -9.24
CA LYS A 101 5.87 7.20 -9.67
C LYS A 101 4.62 6.92 -10.50
N ILE A 102 4.67 5.95 -11.41
CA ILE A 102 3.52 5.54 -12.23
C ILE A 102 2.41 4.96 -11.34
N VAL A 103 2.75 4.06 -10.40
CA VAL A 103 1.78 3.50 -9.45
C VAL A 103 1.08 4.59 -8.63
N VAL A 104 1.81 5.62 -8.18
CA VAL A 104 1.21 6.75 -7.44
C VAL A 104 0.17 7.48 -8.29
N VAL A 105 0.47 7.77 -9.57
CA VAL A 105 -0.48 8.44 -10.48
C VAL A 105 -1.72 7.58 -10.72
N LEU A 106 -1.55 6.27 -10.91
CA LEU A 106 -2.68 5.33 -11.07
C LEU A 106 -3.56 5.26 -9.82
N GLU A 107 -2.96 5.21 -8.63
CA GLU A 107 -3.71 5.22 -7.36
C GLU A 107 -4.44 6.55 -7.11
N GLN A 108 -3.87 7.68 -7.54
CA GLN A 108 -4.56 8.97 -7.54
C GLN A 108 -5.78 8.96 -8.45
N GLY A 109 -5.64 8.45 -9.68
CA GLY A 109 -6.76 8.31 -10.62
C GLY A 109 -7.87 7.39 -10.10
N LYS A 110 -7.49 6.25 -9.52
CA LYS A 110 -8.42 5.32 -8.84
C LYS A 110 -9.16 5.98 -7.68
N SER A 111 -8.45 6.74 -6.85
CA SER A 111 -9.04 7.46 -5.70
C SER A 111 -10.01 8.55 -6.16
N TYR A 112 -9.67 9.27 -7.24
CA TYR A 112 -10.55 10.26 -7.86
C TYR A 112 -11.84 9.60 -8.38
N LEU A 113 -11.73 8.51 -9.14
CA LEU A 113 -12.90 7.78 -9.65
C LEU A 113 -13.78 7.21 -8.52
N ALA A 114 -13.18 6.66 -7.46
CA ALA A 114 -13.92 6.20 -6.29
C ALA A 114 -14.72 7.33 -5.63
N SER A 115 -14.14 8.53 -5.54
CA SER A 115 -14.82 9.72 -5.01
C SER A 115 -15.99 10.15 -5.90
N GLU A 116 -15.81 10.21 -7.22
CA GLU A 116 -16.89 10.60 -8.14
C GLU A 116 -18.03 9.58 -8.16
N LEU A 117 -17.73 8.28 -8.14
CA LEU A 117 -18.75 7.23 -8.02
C LEU A 117 -19.52 7.32 -6.70
N LEU A 118 -18.85 7.68 -5.60
CA LEU A 118 -19.52 7.89 -4.32
C LEU A 118 -20.46 9.11 -4.36
N LYS A 119 -20.02 10.22 -4.98
CA LYS A 119 -20.85 11.42 -5.15
C LYS A 119 -22.07 11.13 -6.02
N ASP A 120 -21.88 10.38 -7.10
CA ASP A 120 -22.99 9.97 -7.98
C ASP A 120 -24.01 9.11 -7.23
N LYS A 121 -23.55 8.09 -6.50
CA LYS A 121 -24.42 7.30 -5.62
C LYS A 121 -25.19 8.17 -4.62
N GLN A 122 -24.52 9.13 -3.97
CA GLN A 122 -25.18 10.05 -3.04
C GLN A 122 -26.24 10.92 -3.72
N ARG A 123 -26.01 11.37 -4.97
CA ARG A 123 -27.01 12.10 -5.76
C ARG A 123 -28.22 11.22 -6.07
N GLN A 124 -27.99 10.00 -6.54
CA GLN A 124 -29.08 9.04 -6.81
C GLN A 124 -29.89 8.73 -5.55
N ASP A 125 -29.23 8.59 -4.39
CA ASP A 125 -29.90 8.36 -3.11
C ASP A 125 -30.74 9.56 -2.66
N LEU A 126 -30.25 10.78 -2.88
CA LEU A 126 -31.02 12.00 -2.60
C LEU A 126 -32.20 12.17 -3.54
N GLU A 127 -32.05 11.85 -4.82
CA GLU A 127 -33.13 11.89 -5.80
C GLU A 127 -34.22 10.88 -5.48
N ARG A 128 -33.83 9.64 -5.14
CA ARG A 128 -34.77 8.63 -4.63
C ARG A 128 -35.50 9.17 -3.40
N ALA A 129 -34.79 9.62 -2.37
CA ALA A 129 -35.42 10.17 -1.16
C ALA A 129 -36.39 11.35 -1.43
N LYS A 130 -36.12 12.19 -2.44
CA LYS A 130 -37.04 13.26 -2.86
C LYS A 130 -38.30 12.69 -3.53
N GLN A 131 -38.15 11.70 -4.41
CA GLN A 131 -39.28 11.00 -5.03
C GLN A 131 -40.14 10.30 -3.98
N GLU A 132 -39.52 9.63 -2.99
CA GLU A 132 -40.24 9.00 -1.88
C GLU A 132 -41.08 10.01 -1.09
N LYS A 133 -40.50 11.16 -0.76
CA LYS A 133 -41.22 12.23 -0.05
C LYS A 133 -42.35 12.82 -0.89
N ALA A 134 -42.14 13.02 -2.19
CA ALA A 134 -43.16 13.54 -3.09
C ALA A 134 -44.36 12.57 -3.22
N ILE A 135 -44.10 11.27 -3.34
CA ILE A 135 -45.13 10.23 -3.38
C ILE A 135 -45.90 10.22 -2.05
N LYS A 136 -45.20 10.23 -0.90
CA LYS A 136 -45.85 10.28 0.42
C LYS A 136 -46.76 11.50 0.58
N ILE A 137 -46.31 12.69 0.18
CA ILE A 137 -47.10 13.92 0.25
C ILE A 137 -48.33 13.83 -0.68
N ALA A 138 -48.18 13.29 -1.88
CA ALA A 138 -49.28 13.11 -2.82
C ALA A 138 -50.32 12.09 -2.32
N ASP A 139 -49.87 10.98 -1.73
CA ASP A 139 -50.73 9.96 -1.15
C ASP A 139 -51.47 10.48 0.09
N GLU A 140 -50.78 11.20 0.98
CA GLU A 140 -51.40 11.88 2.13
C GLU A 140 -52.46 12.90 1.69
N ALA A 141 -52.18 13.67 0.63
CA ALA A 141 -53.14 14.63 0.09
C ALA A 141 -54.37 13.92 -0.50
N ARG A 142 -54.16 12.83 -1.25
CA ARG A 142 -55.24 12.02 -1.84
C ARG A 142 -56.10 11.36 -0.76
N GLN A 143 -55.47 10.83 0.28
CA GLN A 143 -56.18 10.25 1.41
C GLN A 143 -57.04 11.30 2.11
N LYS A 144 -56.51 12.50 2.37
CA LYS A 144 -57.29 13.61 2.95
C LYS A 144 -58.49 14.01 2.10
N THR A 145 -58.36 14.05 0.77
CA THR A 145 -59.50 14.34 -0.11
C THR A 145 -60.57 13.25 -0.05
N LEU A 146 -60.16 11.97 -0.03
CA LEU A 146 -61.07 10.83 0.05
C LEU A 146 -61.80 10.77 1.40
N GLU A 147 -61.10 11.04 2.50
CA GLU A 147 -61.69 11.14 3.83
C GLU A 147 -62.70 12.30 3.92
N ALA A 148 -62.38 13.45 3.31
CA ALA A 148 -63.28 14.60 3.26
C ALA A 148 -64.55 14.31 2.44
N GLU A 149 -64.44 13.66 1.29
CA GLU A 149 -65.58 13.26 0.45
C GLU A 149 -66.46 12.22 1.16
N ALA A 150 -65.87 11.19 1.77
CA ALA A 150 -66.60 10.19 2.55
C ALA A 150 -67.38 10.82 3.71
N LYS A 151 -66.75 11.79 4.40
CA LYS A 151 -67.41 12.58 5.46
C LYS A 151 -68.57 13.41 4.93
N ARG A 152 -68.45 14.02 3.74
CA ARG A 152 -69.56 14.77 3.11
C ARG A 152 -70.72 13.88 2.70
N LEU A 153 -70.43 12.64 2.28
CA LEU A 153 -71.44 11.66 1.85
C LEU A 153 -72.00 10.81 3.01
N ASN A 154 -71.52 10.99 4.26
CA ASN A 154 -71.86 10.16 5.42
C ASN A 154 -71.59 8.65 5.19
N ILE A 155 -70.59 8.33 4.37
CA ILE A 155 -70.15 6.96 4.10
C ILE A 155 -68.94 6.66 4.99
N LYS A 156 -68.72 5.39 5.34
CA LYS A 156 -67.52 4.98 6.08
C LYS A 156 -66.26 5.48 5.37
N PRO A 157 -65.27 6.03 6.11
CA PRO A 157 -64.00 6.46 5.53
C PRO A 157 -63.35 5.30 4.76
N PRO A 158 -62.77 5.57 3.58
CA PRO A 158 -62.00 4.56 2.87
C PRO A 158 -60.81 4.11 3.72
N GLU A 159 -60.43 2.84 3.57
CA GLU A 159 -59.24 2.30 4.23
C GLU A 159 -57.99 3.13 3.87
N PRO A 160 -57.00 3.25 4.78
CA PRO A 160 -55.77 3.98 4.49
C PRO A 160 -55.13 3.43 3.22
N ILE A 161 -54.71 4.33 2.32
CA ILE A 161 -53.97 3.92 1.12
C ILE A 161 -52.71 3.22 1.62
N ALA A 162 -52.53 1.95 1.23
CA ALA A 162 -51.39 1.15 1.66
C ALA A 162 -50.08 1.88 1.35
N GLU A 163 -49.13 1.88 2.28
CA GLU A 163 -47.85 2.55 2.07
C GLU A 163 -47.20 2.08 0.75
N PRO A 164 -46.73 3.00 -0.11
CA PRO A 164 -46.10 2.62 -1.36
C PRO A 164 -44.85 1.78 -1.06
N ILE A 165 -44.91 0.48 -1.40
CA ILE A 165 -43.80 -0.45 -1.26
C ILE A 165 -42.83 -0.18 -2.40
N LEU A 166 -41.81 0.65 -2.13
CA LEU A 166 -40.71 0.82 -3.07
C LEU A 166 -39.90 -0.47 -3.17
N PRO A 167 -39.42 -0.84 -4.37
CA PRO A 167 -38.54 -1.98 -4.52
C PRO A 167 -37.29 -1.76 -3.65
N LYS A 168 -37.05 -2.69 -2.71
CA LYS A 168 -35.81 -2.70 -1.93
C LYS A 168 -34.63 -2.82 -2.89
N LYS A 169 -33.61 -1.97 -2.72
CA LYS A 169 -32.36 -2.02 -3.51
C LYS A 169 -31.90 -3.48 -3.63
N THR A 170 -31.93 -4.02 -4.84
CA THR A 170 -31.39 -5.35 -5.12
C THR A 170 -29.87 -5.32 -5.02
N LYS A 171 -29.23 -6.47 -4.78
CA LYS A 171 -27.76 -6.57 -4.68
C LYS A 171 -27.06 -6.05 -5.94
N ASP A 172 -27.73 -6.17 -7.08
CA ASP A 172 -27.23 -5.73 -8.38
C ASP A 172 -27.22 -4.20 -8.51
N GLU A 173 -28.08 -3.47 -7.81
CA GLU A 173 -28.00 -2.00 -7.76
C GLU A 173 -26.83 -1.50 -6.90
N THR A 174 -26.27 -2.36 -6.04
CA THR A 174 -25.15 -1.99 -5.14
C THR A 174 -23.79 -2.27 -5.78
N GLN A 175 -23.75 -3.07 -6.85
CA GLN A 175 -22.52 -3.52 -7.50
C GLN A 175 -22.59 -3.27 -9.01
N THR A 176 -21.72 -2.42 -9.53
CA THR A 176 -21.57 -2.25 -10.98
C THR A 176 -20.53 -3.26 -11.45
N ARG A 177 -20.97 -4.30 -12.17
CA ARG A 177 -20.11 -5.29 -12.82
C ARG A 177 -19.82 -4.88 -14.25
N THR A 178 -18.55 -4.96 -14.63
CA THR A 178 -18.08 -4.74 -16.01
C THR A 178 -17.17 -5.90 -16.42
N ASP A 179 -16.84 -6.01 -17.70
CA ASP A 179 -15.92 -7.04 -18.19
C ASP A 179 -14.51 -6.96 -17.58
N ALA A 180 -14.13 -5.76 -17.10
CA ALA A 180 -12.83 -5.49 -16.48
C ALA A 180 -12.78 -5.73 -14.97
N GLY A 181 -13.94 -5.87 -14.29
CA GLY A 181 -14.00 -6.08 -12.84
C GLY A 181 -15.29 -5.62 -12.19
N VAL A 182 -15.29 -5.51 -10.87
CA VAL A 182 -16.46 -5.14 -10.07
C VAL A 182 -16.16 -3.93 -9.21
N SER A 183 -17.02 -2.91 -9.29
CA SER A 183 -17.04 -1.81 -8.32
C SER A 183 -18.22 -1.97 -7.37
N PHE A 184 -17.99 -1.76 -6.07
CA PHE A 184 -19.06 -1.86 -5.08
C PHE A 184 -18.83 -0.90 -3.93
N ALA A 185 -19.92 -0.41 -3.35
CA ALA A 185 -19.87 0.36 -2.11
C ALA A 185 -19.57 -0.58 -0.93
N LYS A 186 -18.48 -0.30 -0.22
CA LYS A 186 -18.07 -1.00 0.98
C LYS A 186 -18.19 -0.08 2.18
N GLY A 187 -18.97 -0.51 3.16
CA GLY A 187 -18.96 0.07 4.49
C GLY A 187 -17.64 -0.17 5.18
N LYS A 188 -17.01 0.92 5.67
CA LYS A 188 -15.78 0.86 6.45
C LYS A 188 -15.96 1.66 7.72
N TRP A 189 -15.72 1.00 8.84
CA TRP A 189 -15.57 1.70 10.11
C TRP A 189 -14.22 2.38 10.13
N THR A 190 -14.24 3.67 10.38
CA THR A 190 -13.05 4.52 10.50
C THR A 190 -13.14 5.28 11.82
N TYR A 191 -12.04 5.88 12.23
CA TYR A 191 -11.97 6.63 13.47
C TYR A 191 -11.19 7.93 13.30
N GLU A 192 -11.52 8.90 14.15
CA GLU A 192 -10.86 10.20 14.24
C GLU A 192 -10.51 10.47 15.70
N LEU A 193 -9.33 11.03 15.93
CA LEU A 193 -8.86 11.44 17.26
C LEU A 193 -9.44 12.82 17.56
N LEU A 194 -10.29 12.92 18.57
CA LEU A 194 -10.85 14.19 19.03
C LEU A 194 -9.96 14.84 20.09
N ASP A 195 -9.54 14.05 21.08
CA ASP A 195 -8.75 14.54 22.22
C ASP A 195 -7.70 13.51 22.62
N ILE A 196 -6.44 13.83 22.33
CA ILE A 196 -5.28 12.97 22.59
C ILE A 196 -5.10 12.70 24.09
N THR A 197 -5.50 13.63 24.96
CA THR A 197 -5.29 13.51 26.42
C THR A 197 -6.18 12.44 27.05
N GLN A 198 -7.32 12.16 26.41
CA GLN A 198 -8.28 11.15 26.85
C GLN A 198 -7.97 9.77 26.26
N VAL A 199 -7.13 9.70 25.23
CA VAL A 199 -6.82 8.43 24.54
C VAL A 199 -5.94 7.57 25.44
N PRO A 200 -6.38 6.33 25.76
CA PRO A 200 -5.54 5.40 26.50
C PRO A 200 -4.19 5.20 25.80
N ARG A 201 -3.10 5.12 26.59
CA ARG A 201 -1.73 5.05 26.06
C ARG A 201 -1.53 3.92 25.04
N GLU A 202 -2.29 2.84 25.16
CA GLU A 202 -2.33 1.71 24.22
C GLU A 202 -2.85 2.05 22.81
N TYR A 203 -3.52 3.18 22.60
CA TYR A 203 -4.04 3.63 21.29
C TYR A 203 -3.39 4.92 20.78
N LEU A 204 -2.41 5.47 21.51
CA LEU A 204 -1.82 6.79 21.24
C LEU A 204 -0.94 6.84 19.98
N LEU A 205 -0.48 5.70 19.45
CA LEU A 205 0.37 5.61 18.25
C LEU A 205 -0.45 5.11 17.05
N PRO A 206 -1.01 5.99 16.20
CA PRO A 206 -2.01 5.57 15.21
C PRO A 206 -1.45 4.64 14.12
N LYS A 207 -0.15 4.77 13.77
CA LYS A 207 0.51 3.90 12.78
C LYS A 207 0.73 2.48 13.28
N GLU A 208 1.06 2.30 14.55
CA GLU A 208 1.38 1.00 15.15
C GLU A 208 0.13 0.36 15.78
N ASN A 209 -0.77 1.18 16.32
CA ASN A 209 -1.94 0.73 17.09
C ASN A 209 -3.25 0.79 16.29
N GLY A 210 -3.22 1.27 15.05
CA GLY A 210 -4.37 1.20 14.13
C GLY A 210 -4.99 -0.20 14.00
N PRO A 211 -4.20 -1.29 13.94
CA PRO A 211 -4.73 -2.65 13.99
C PRO A 211 -5.49 -2.99 15.28
N LEU A 212 -5.03 -2.51 16.44
CA LEU A 212 -5.69 -2.72 17.74
C LEU A 212 -7.04 -2.00 17.79
N ILE A 213 -7.09 -0.74 17.34
CA ILE A 213 -8.34 0.03 17.24
C ILE A 213 -9.33 -0.70 16.31
N ASN A 214 -8.86 -1.15 15.15
CA ASN A 214 -9.68 -1.90 14.20
C ASN A 214 -10.18 -3.24 14.80
N GLN A 215 -9.36 -3.92 15.60
CA GLN A 215 -9.77 -5.13 16.30
C GLN A 215 -10.85 -4.83 17.35
N LYS A 216 -10.72 -3.74 18.11
CA LYS A 216 -11.74 -3.31 19.08
C LYS A 216 -13.05 -2.91 18.41
N ILE A 217 -12.99 -2.21 17.27
CA ILE A 217 -14.16 -1.88 16.44
C ILE A 217 -14.86 -3.16 15.95
N LYS A 218 -14.09 -4.19 15.54
CA LYS A 218 -14.63 -5.50 15.15
C LYS A 218 -15.26 -6.25 16.34
N GLN A 219 -14.69 -6.10 17.53
CA GLN A 219 -15.23 -6.64 18.80
C GLN A 219 -16.46 -5.88 19.31
N GLY A 220 -16.93 -4.84 18.61
CA GLY A 220 -18.14 -4.11 18.96
C GLY A 220 -17.94 -3.00 20.00
N LEU A 221 -16.70 -2.57 20.26
CA LEU A 221 -16.45 -1.29 20.94
C LEU A 221 -16.81 -0.17 19.95
N ARG A 222 -18.05 0.27 20.00
CA ARG A 222 -18.60 1.38 19.22
C ARG A 222 -19.39 2.27 20.18
N ASP A 223 -19.45 3.56 19.88
CA ASP A 223 -20.37 4.45 20.58
C ASP A 223 -21.79 3.93 20.36
N GLN A 224 -22.40 3.37 21.40
CA GLN A 224 -23.81 2.98 21.34
C GLN A 224 -24.61 4.19 21.78
N VAL A 225 -25.48 4.67 20.90
CA VAL A 225 -26.39 5.77 21.18
C VAL A 225 -27.81 5.20 21.25
N ASP A 226 -28.54 5.50 22.33
CA ASP A 226 -29.93 5.11 22.49
C ASP A 226 -30.83 5.84 21.46
N LYS A 227 -32.07 5.38 21.29
CA LYS A 227 -33.10 6.02 20.45
C LYS A 227 -33.39 7.49 20.86
N THR A 228 -32.99 7.86 22.07
CA THR A 228 -33.11 9.19 22.67
C THR A 228 -31.90 10.09 22.41
N GLY A 229 -30.86 9.60 21.73
CA GLY A 229 -29.61 10.34 21.49
C GLY A 229 -28.61 10.28 22.64
N LYS A 230 -28.89 9.53 23.72
CA LYS A 230 -28.01 9.36 24.88
C LYS A 230 -26.94 8.29 24.60
N VAL A 231 -25.66 8.60 24.84
CA VAL A 231 -24.56 7.63 24.68
C VAL A 231 -24.61 6.60 25.81
N LEU A 232 -24.95 5.35 25.47
CA LEU A 232 -25.09 4.20 26.38
C LEU A 232 -23.74 3.52 26.68
N LYS A 233 -22.82 3.55 25.72
CA LYS A 233 -21.46 3.01 25.86
C LYS A 233 -20.52 3.91 25.08
N VAL A 234 -19.60 4.55 25.77
CA VAL A 234 -18.53 5.32 25.14
C VAL A 234 -17.54 4.30 24.55
N GLY A 235 -17.16 4.51 23.28
CA GLY A 235 -16.06 3.82 22.64
C GLY A 235 -14.73 4.12 23.35
N ILE A 236 -13.62 4.01 22.63
CA ILE A 236 -12.31 4.36 23.21
C ILE A 236 -12.34 5.88 23.51
N PRO A 237 -12.11 6.33 24.76
CA PRO A 237 -12.15 7.75 25.09
C PRO A 237 -11.17 8.56 24.21
N GLY A 238 -11.59 9.75 23.79
CA GLY A 238 -10.82 10.59 22.87
C GLY A 238 -10.82 10.16 21.40
N ILE A 239 -11.47 9.04 21.06
CA ILE A 239 -11.58 8.53 19.68
C ILE A 239 -13.05 8.47 19.25
N ARG A 240 -13.39 9.18 18.18
CA ARG A 240 -14.70 9.07 17.53
C ARG A 240 -14.67 7.98 16.47
N ILE A 241 -15.49 6.96 16.63
CA ILE A 241 -15.64 5.88 15.63
C ILE A 241 -16.88 6.16 14.80
N TYR A 242 -16.75 6.17 13.48
CA TYR A 242 -17.87 6.41 12.57
C TYR A 242 -17.83 5.48 11.37
N PHE A 243 -19.01 5.28 10.80
CA PHE A 243 -19.17 4.49 9.58
C PHE A 243 -19.04 5.41 8.37
N ARG A 244 -18.17 5.03 7.44
CA ARG A 244 -18.01 5.70 6.15
C ARG A 244 -18.22 4.69 5.04
N GLU A 245 -18.98 5.06 4.02
CA GLU A 245 -19.00 4.31 2.77
C GLU A 245 -17.81 4.72 1.90
N GLU A 246 -17.10 3.74 1.35
CA GLU A 246 -16.04 3.92 0.36
C GLU A 246 -16.34 3.01 -0.83
N ILE A 247 -16.01 3.45 -2.06
CA ILE A 247 -16.08 2.58 -3.23
C ILE A 247 -14.81 1.72 -3.30
N ALA A 248 -14.98 0.41 -3.44
CA ALA A 248 -13.90 -0.52 -3.66
C ALA A 248 -13.97 -1.09 -5.09
N PHE A 249 -12.80 -1.26 -5.70
CA PHE A 249 -12.63 -1.95 -6.97
C PHE A 249 -12.04 -3.34 -6.72
N ARG A 250 -12.55 -4.35 -7.40
CA ARG A 250 -12.08 -5.73 -7.33
C ARG A 250 -11.92 -6.33 -8.71
#